data_AF-A0A6C0LHE1-F1
#
_entry.id   AF-A0A6C0LHE1-F1
#
_cell.length_a   1.000
_cell.length_b   1.000
_cell.length_c   1.000
_cell.angle_alpha   90.00
_cell.angle_beta   90.00
_cell.angle_gamma   90.00
#
_symmetry.space_group_name_H-M   'P 1'
#
loop_
_entity.id
_entity.type
_entity.pdbx_description
1 polymer ?
#
loop_
_entity_poly.entity_id
_entity_poly.type
_entity_poly.pdbx_seq_one_letter_code
_entity_poly.pdbx_strand_id
1 'polypeptide(L)'
;MLSQSQTKLVSQAYDEAMKSPCYHKHGCVIFGSGRVIGRGFNNSRTRSSDKIIDKCMTCHAEMAAIRSVIKNKKWEVPRQKGTSQCKLSCR
;
A
#
# COMPACT_ATOMS: atom_id res chain seq x y z
N MET A 1 8.78 -16.85 17.79
CA MET A 1 7.57 -16.35 18.47
C MET A 1 7.49 -14.84 18.21
N LEU A 2 6.35 -14.30 17.80
CA LEU A 2 6.23 -12.86 17.52
C LEU A 2 6.26 -12.05 18.82
N SER A 3 6.87 -10.87 18.80
CA SER A 3 6.79 -9.95 19.94
C SER A 3 5.36 -9.41 20.10
N GLN A 4 4.97 -9.02 21.32
CA GLN A 4 3.62 -8.47 21.56
C GLN A 4 3.29 -7.29 20.63
N SER A 5 4.30 -6.46 20.32
CA SER A 5 4.16 -5.34 19.37
C SER A 5 3.90 -5.83 17.95
N GLN A 6 4.61 -6.86 17.50
CA GLN A 6 4.38 -7.46 16.18
C GLN A 6 3.00 -8.11 16.08
N THR A 7 2.55 -8.81 17.13
CA THR A 7 1.20 -9.41 17.17
C THR A 7 0.12 -8.34 17.02
N LYS A 8 0.27 -7.18 17.68
CA LYS A 8 -0.66 -6.05 17.51
C LYS A 8 -0.68 -5.53 16.07
N LEU A 9 0.49 -5.44 15.41
CA LEU A 9 0.57 -4.99 14.01
C LEU A 9 -0.06 -6.00 13.05
N VAL A 10 0.17 -7.29 13.29
CA VAL A 10 -0.44 -8.37 12.51
C VAL A 10 -1.96 -8.37 12.69
N SER A 11 -2.46 -8.19 13.91
CA SER A 11 -3.90 -8.04 14.18
C SER A 11 -4.49 -6.87 13.39
N GLN A 12 -3.83 -5.71 13.37
CA GLN A 12 -4.31 -4.57 12.58
C GLN A 12 -4.30 -4.85 11.07
N ALA A 13 -3.31 -5.59 10.56
CA ALA A 13 -3.29 -5.99 9.16
C ALA A 13 -4.43 -6.97 8.83
N TYR A 14 -4.76 -7.87 9.76
CA TYR A 14 -5.92 -8.74 9.64
C TYR A 14 -7.25 -7.96 9.60
N ASP A 15 -7.40 -6.95 10.47
CA ASP A 15 -8.59 -6.09 10.48
C ASP A 15 -8.77 -5.34 9.15
N GLU A 16 -7.67 -4.88 8.53
CA GLU A 16 -7.72 -4.29 7.19
C GLU A 16 -8.05 -5.33 6.12
N ALA A 17 -7.53 -6.55 6.22
CA ALA A 17 -7.85 -7.65 5.29
C ALA A 17 -9.35 -7.97 5.28
N MET A 18 -10.02 -7.92 6.45
CA MET A 18 -11.45 -8.20 6.56
C MET A 18 -12.35 -7.24 5.77
N LYS A 19 -11.85 -6.04 5.45
CA LYS A 19 -12.56 -5.04 4.63
C LYS A 19 -12.47 -5.33 3.13
N SER A 20 -11.61 -6.26 2.72
CA SER A 20 -11.43 -6.61 1.32
C SER A 20 -12.67 -7.32 0.74
N PRO A 21 -13.18 -6.86 -0.42
CA PRO A 21 -14.26 -7.55 -1.14
C PRO A 21 -13.75 -8.74 -1.98
N CYS A 22 -12.44 -8.99 -2.02
CA CYS A 22 -11.86 -10.08 -2.82
C CYS A 22 -12.00 -11.44 -2.11
N TYR A 23 -12.01 -12.52 -2.90
CA TYR A 23 -12.04 -13.89 -2.38
C TYR A 23 -10.83 -14.19 -1.49
N HIS A 24 -9.63 -13.82 -1.95
CA HIS A 24 -8.42 -13.78 -1.12
C HIS A 24 -8.28 -12.40 -0.48
N LYS A 25 -8.38 -12.37 0.85
CA LYS A 25 -8.36 -11.14 1.64
C LYS A 25 -6.93 -10.82 2.08
N HIS A 26 -6.38 -9.73 1.55
CA HIS A 26 -5.07 -9.23 1.93
C HIS A 26 -5.19 -7.86 2.59
N GLY A 27 -4.49 -7.71 3.70
CA GLY A 27 -4.37 -6.45 4.44
C GLY A 27 -2.90 -6.14 4.68
N CYS A 28 -2.57 -4.85 4.67
CA CYS A 28 -1.22 -4.35 4.86
C CYS A 28 -1.25 -3.12 5.75
N VAL A 29 -0.27 -3.05 6.67
CA VAL A 29 -0.08 -1.93 7.58
C VAL A 29 1.39 -1.53 7.52
N ILE A 30 1.63 -0.23 7.38
CA ILE A 30 2.98 0.35 7.38
C ILE A 30 3.20 0.99 8.73
N PHE A 31 4.20 0.48 9.46
CA PHE A 31 4.63 1.01 10.75
C PHE A 31 5.93 1.79 10.57
N GLY A 32 6.00 3.00 11.15
CA GLY A 32 7.16 3.87 11.08
C GLY A 32 7.10 4.96 12.15
N SER A 33 8.27 5.39 12.63
CA SER A 33 8.38 6.44 13.67
C SER A 33 7.53 6.15 14.91
N GLY A 34 7.48 4.89 15.35
CA GLY A 34 6.76 4.45 16.56
C GLY A 34 5.23 4.33 16.40
N ARG A 35 4.68 4.54 15.20
CA ARG A 35 3.22 4.48 14.95
C ARG A 35 2.89 3.88 13.59
N VAL A 36 1.61 3.55 13.41
CA VAL A 36 1.10 3.16 12.09
C VAL A 36 0.90 4.39 11.22
N ILE A 37 1.61 4.43 10.09
CA ILE A 37 1.60 5.55 9.15
C ILE A 37 0.72 5.29 7.92
N GLY A 38 0.49 4.02 7.58
CA GLY A 38 -0.29 3.61 6.41
C GLY A 38 -1.07 2.33 6.64
N ARG A 39 -2.22 2.21 5.96
CA ARG A 39 -3.09 1.03 5.98
C ARG A 39 -3.68 0.83 4.60
N GLY A 40 -3.84 -0.43 4.20
CA GLY A 40 -4.37 -0.79 2.90
C GLY A 40 -4.93 -2.20 2.88
N PHE A 41 -5.90 -2.41 2.00
CA PHE A 41 -6.49 -3.71 1.71
C PHE A 41 -6.56 -3.89 0.19
N ASN A 42 -6.56 -5.14 -0.27
CA ASN A 42 -6.67 -5.40 -1.70
C ASN A 42 -8.09 -5.15 -2.21
N ASN A 43 -8.20 -4.66 -3.44
CA ASN A 43 -9.49 -4.58 -4.13
C ASN A 43 -9.32 -4.95 -5.61
N SER A 44 -10.44 -5.29 -6.24
CA SER A 44 -10.49 -5.62 -7.68
C SER A 44 -10.44 -4.38 -8.58
N ARG A 45 -10.15 -3.18 -8.05
CA ARG A 45 -10.10 -1.93 -8.82
C ARG A 45 -8.77 -1.87 -9.57
N THR A 46 -8.86 -2.06 -10.88
CA THR A 46 -7.75 -2.07 -11.83
C THR A 46 -7.29 -0.69 -12.29
N ARG A 47 -8.13 0.34 -12.13
CA ARG A 47 -7.86 1.69 -12.65
C ARG A 47 -7.59 2.67 -11.52
N SER A 48 -6.35 3.16 -11.42
CA SER A 48 -6.03 4.39 -10.70
C SER A 48 -5.64 5.46 -11.70
N SER A 49 -6.23 6.65 -11.59
CA SER A 49 -5.81 7.86 -12.33
C SER A 49 -4.38 8.31 -12.02
N ASP A 50 -3.76 7.74 -10.98
CA ASP A 50 -2.52 8.24 -10.39
C ASP A 50 -1.25 7.87 -11.17
N LYS A 51 -1.33 7.17 -12.31
CA LYS A 51 -0.19 6.67 -13.13
C LYS A 51 0.86 5.82 -12.37
N ILE A 52 0.63 5.49 -11.10
CA ILE A 52 1.53 4.67 -10.27
C ILE A 52 1.42 3.18 -10.65
N ILE A 53 0.31 2.74 -11.23
CA ILE A 53 0.07 1.36 -11.67
C ILE A 53 -0.32 1.38 -13.14
N ASP A 54 0.55 0.88 -14.02
CA ASP A 54 0.30 0.86 -15.47
C ASP A 54 -0.21 -0.50 -15.97
N LYS A 55 -0.22 -1.57 -15.16
CA LYS A 55 -0.55 -2.93 -15.61
C LYS A 55 -0.88 -3.95 -14.50
N CYS A 56 -1.53 -3.56 -13.40
CA CYS A 56 -1.95 -4.54 -12.38
C CYS A 56 -3.45 -4.84 -12.48
N MET A 57 -3.77 -6.14 -12.53
CA MET A 57 -5.13 -6.71 -12.56
C MET A 57 -5.89 -6.55 -11.23
N THR A 58 -5.19 -6.21 -10.14
CA THR A 58 -5.78 -5.93 -8.83
C THR A 58 -4.98 -4.84 -8.13
N CYS A 59 -5.63 -4.07 -7.25
CA CYS A 59 -4.91 -3.19 -6.35
C CYS A 59 -4.47 -4.05 -5.15
N HIS A 60 -3.16 -4.23 -5.02
CA HIS A 60 -2.58 -5.00 -3.92
C HIS A 60 -2.66 -4.21 -2.61
N ALA A 61 -2.75 -4.92 -1.49
CA ALA A 61 -2.84 -4.31 -0.16
C ALA A 61 -1.62 -3.41 0.14
N GLU A 62 -0.41 -3.78 -0.31
CA GLU A 62 0.79 -2.95 -0.09
C GLU A 62 0.69 -1.61 -0.81
N MET A 63 0.21 -1.63 -2.06
CA MET A 63 0.05 -0.42 -2.86
C MET A 63 -1.02 0.51 -2.31
N ALA A 64 -2.13 -0.05 -1.80
CA ALA A 64 -3.15 0.72 -1.09
C ALA A 64 -2.57 1.38 0.18
N ALA A 65 -1.73 0.67 0.92
CA ALA A 65 -1.07 1.21 2.10
C ALA A 65 -0.11 2.35 1.75
N ILE A 66 0.74 2.18 0.73
CA ILE A 66 1.67 3.22 0.26
C ILE A 66 0.92 4.48 -0.19
N ARG A 67 -0.15 4.32 -0.98
CA ARG A 67 -1.00 5.45 -1.41
C ARG A 67 -1.60 6.20 -0.22
N SER A 68 -2.06 5.47 0.79
CA SER A 68 -2.58 6.04 2.04
C SER A 68 -1.52 6.91 2.73
N VAL A 69 -0.27 6.48 2.79
CA VAL A 69 0.80 7.28 3.41
C VAL A 69 1.11 8.54 2.59
N ILE A 70 1.25 8.40 1.28
CA ILE A 70 1.57 9.51 0.36
C ILE A 70 0.46 10.56 0.37
N LYS A 71 -0.81 10.13 0.26
CA LYS A 71 -1.98 11.03 0.30
C LYS A 71 -2.02 11.84 1.59
N ASN A 72 -1.65 11.22 2.70
CA ASN A 72 -1.64 11.87 4.01
C ASN A 72 -0.37 12.70 4.28
N LYS A 73 0.57 12.80 3.31
CA LYS A 73 1.89 13.45 3.46
C LYS A 73 2.67 12.98 4.71
N LYS A 74 2.38 11.77 5.20
CA LYS A 74 3.01 11.18 6.40
C LYS A 74 4.38 10.58 6.09
N TRP A 75 4.67 10.40 4.81
CA TRP A 75 5.95 9.94 4.30
C TRP A 75 6.14 10.53 2.92
N GLU A 76 7.28 11.17 2.73
CA GLU A 76 7.76 11.53 1.41
C GLU A 76 8.62 10.37 0.92
N VAL A 77 8.25 9.79 -0.23
CA VAL A 77 9.10 8.79 -0.88
C VAL A 77 10.45 9.45 -1.13
N PRO A 78 11.58 8.90 -0.63
CA PRO A 78 12.89 9.40 -1.01
C PRO A 78 13.00 9.32 -2.52
N ARG A 79 12.89 10.46 -3.20
CA ARG A 79 12.98 10.53 -4.65
C ARG A 79 14.42 10.12 -4.99
N GLN A 80 14.63 8.94 -5.59
CA GLN A 80 15.96 8.57 -6.05
C GLN A 80 16.44 9.67 -7.00
N LYS A 81 17.46 10.43 -6.60
CA LYS A 81 18.16 11.39 -7.47
C LYS A 81 18.85 10.57 -8.56
N GLY A 82 18.16 10.30 -9.67
CA GLY A 82 18.76 9.57 -10.79
C GLY A 82 17.83 8.81 -11.73
N THR A 83 16.55 8.57 -11.40
CA THR A 83 15.64 7.96 -12.39
C THR A 83 15.07 9.05 -13.28
N SER A 84 15.75 9.27 -14.41
CA SER A 84 15.18 9.89 -15.61
C SER A 84 13.76 9.36 -15.79
N GLN A 85 12.79 10.27 -15.92
CA GLN A 85 11.41 9.94 -16.26
C GLN A 85 11.39 8.82 -17.29
N CYS A 86 10.97 7.62 -16.90
CA CYS A 86 10.53 6.63 -17.88
C CYS A 86 9.27 7.23 -18.50
N LYS A 87 9.46 7.99 -19.58
CA LYS A 87 8.42 8.29 -20.55
C LYS A 87 7.99 6.92 -21.09
N LEU A 88 7.03 6.28 -20.42
CA LEU A 88 6.24 5.22 -21.03
C LEU A 88 5.41 5.91 -22.12
N SER A 89 6.03 5.99 -23.29
CA SER A 89 5.39 6.32 -24.55
C SER A 89 4.30 5.29 -24.79
N CYS A 90 3.04 5.69 -24.60
CA CYS A 90 1.92 4.99 -25.19
C CYS A 90 2.14 4.91 -26.70
N ARG A 91 2.19 3.69 -27.25
CA ARG A 91 1.74 3.38 -28.60
C ARG A 91 0.70 2.28 -28.48
#